data_AF-A0A951ZFY9-F1
#
_entry.id   AF-A0A951ZFY9-F1
#
_cell.length_a   1.000
_cell.length_b   1.000
_cell.length_c   1.000
_cell.angle_alpha   90.00
_cell.angle_beta   90.00
_cell.angle_gamma   90.00
#
_symmetry.space_group_name_H-M   'P 1'
#
loop_
_entity.id
_entity.type
_entity.pdbx_description
1 polymer ?
#
loop_
_entity_poly.entity_id
_entity_poly.type
_entity_poly.pdbx_seq_one_letter_code
_entity_poly.pdbx_strand_id
1 'polypeptide(L)'
;MAAPQASSGAAATAVAQELEGTERRLYDAVRRAPRDARARLALGDWLASRGQLRSGAVLLEEARLFGADASVIAGRLRHLYFWLRDWSSLAALPASPLTTDEKARVAVLAQRAATHSGADSTVVPFAPLEVGALGRIPVVLGADTVWGEVDPVEEGLVLPGLGRGAGLVEVYGAAPRGAIGVVREMGVGDGIGRAVVALR
;
A
#
# COMPACT_ATOMS: atom_id res chain seq x y z
N MET A 1 4.95 44.44 0.62
CA MET A 1 5.77 43.71 1.60
C MET A 1 5.91 42.27 1.12
N ALA A 2 7.07 41.90 0.58
CA ALA A 2 7.33 40.60 -0.03
C ALA A 2 8.25 39.74 0.86
N ALA A 3 7.67 38.60 1.28
CA ALA A 3 8.13 37.28 1.68
C ALA A 3 9.55 36.98 2.28
N PRO A 4 9.59 36.09 3.30
CA PRO A 4 10.76 35.27 3.66
C PRO A 4 10.77 33.97 2.82
N GLN A 5 11.38 33.97 1.63
CA GLN A 5 11.50 32.77 0.78
C GLN A 5 12.91 32.13 0.77
N ALA A 6 13.95 32.86 1.18
CA ALA A 6 15.33 32.39 1.09
C ALA A 6 15.68 31.29 2.11
N SER A 7 15.03 31.27 3.28
CA SER A 7 15.32 30.31 4.36
C SER A 7 14.76 28.91 4.10
N SER A 8 13.63 28.77 3.38
CA SER A 8 13.04 27.46 3.10
C SER A 8 13.81 26.69 2.02
N GLY A 9 14.43 27.39 1.06
CA GLY A 9 15.25 26.78 0.01
C GLY A 9 16.57 26.20 0.55
N ALA A 10 17.23 26.92 1.47
CA ALA A 10 18.45 26.44 2.12
C ALA A 10 18.18 25.21 3.01
N ALA A 11 17.09 25.23 3.78
CA ALA A 11 16.68 24.10 4.61
C ALA A 11 16.32 22.87 3.76
N ALA A 12 15.57 23.05 2.66
CA ALA A 12 15.25 21.95 1.74
C ALA A 12 16.50 21.34 1.10
N THR A 13 17.49 22.17 0.76
CA THR A 13 18.77 21.71 0.19
C THR A 13 19.58 20.91 1.22
N ALA A 14 19.66 21.39 2.47
CA ALA A 14 20.36 20.68 3.54
C ALA A 14 19.72 19.31 3.83
N VAL A 15 18.39 19.25 3.88
CA VAL A 15 17.66 17.97 4.03
C VAL A 15 17.95 17.05 2.85
N ALA A 16 17.91 17.55 1.61
CA ALA A 16 18.21 16.73 0.43
C ALA A 16 19.63 16.12 0.51
N GLN A 17 20.64 16.91 0.90
CA GLN A 17 22.01 16.44 1.07
C GLN A 17 22.14 15.38 2.18
N GLU A 18 21.40 15.54 3.28
CA GLU A 18 21.38 14.55 4.36
C GLU A 18 20.75 13.22 3.91
N LEU A 19 19.66 13.29 3.15
CA LEU A 19 19.01 12.11 2.58
C LEU A 19 19.96 11.37 1.63
N GLU A 20 20.62 12.09 0.71
CA GLU A 20 21.61 11.49 -0.21
C GLU A 20 22.80 10.88 0.55
N GLY A 21 23.30 11.55 1.58
CA GLY A 21 24.38 11.05 2.42
C GLY A 21 23.97 9.81 3.22
N THR A 22 22.71 9.71 3.63
CA THR A 22 22.16 8.52 4.30
C THR A 22 22.04 7.34 3.33
N GLU A 23 21.47 7.57 2.16
CA GLU A 23 21.36 6.54 1.12
C GLU A 23 22.73 5.96 0.74
N ARG A 24 23.71 6.82 0.50
CA ARG A 24 25.08 6.40 0.17
C ARG A 24 25.70 5.52 1.26
N ARG A 25 25.53 5.91 2.54
CA ARG A 25 26.04 5.12 3.68
C ARG A 25 25.39 3.74 3.76
N LEU A 26 24.09 3.63 3.46
CA LEU A 26 23.38 2.35 3.43
C LEU A 26 23.88 1.46 2.28
N TYR A 27 24.07 2.01 1.08
CA TYR A 27 24.69 1.27 -0.03
C TYR A 27 26.12 0.80 0.32
N ASP A 28 26.94 1.66 0.93
CA ASP A 28 28.28 1.31 1.35
C ASP A 28 28.31 0.23 2.45
N ALA A 29 27.32 0.20 3.34
CA ALA A 29 27.18 -0.85 4.35
C ALA A 29 26.91 -2.21 3.68
N VAL A 30 25.93 -2.28 2.78
CA VAL A 30 25.61 -3.51 2.03
C VAL A 30 26.79 -3.94 1.15
N ARG A 31 27.52 -3.01 0.52
CA ARG A 31 28.69 -3.32 -0.30
C ARG A 31 29.83 -3.94 0.52
N ARG A 32 30.07 -3.46 1.75
CA ARG A 32 31.11 -3.97 2.65
C ARG A 32 30.74 -5.32 3.26
N ALA A 33 29.46 -5.57 3.51
CA ALA A 33 28.95 -6.82 4.05
C ALA A 33 27.72 -7.31 3.27
N PRO A 34 27.90 -7.93 2.09
CA PRO A 34 26.79 -8.27 1.19
C PRO A 34 25.74 -9.23 1.78
N ARG A 35 26.11 -10.02 2.79
CA ARG A 35 25.23 -10.97 3.49
C ARG A 35 24.83 -10.50 4.90
N ASP A 36 25.06 -9.24 5.24
CA ASP A 36 24.56 -8.70 6.52
C ASP A 36 23.06 -8.42 6.40
N ALA A 37 22.26 -9.22 7.13
CA ALA A 37 20.82 -9.09 7.18
C ALA A 37 20.35 -7.71 7.65
N ARG A 38 21.06 -7.08 8.61
CA ARG A 38 20.68 -5.77 9.15
C ARG A 38 20.92 -4.66 8.13
N ALA A 39 22.05 -4.70 7.42
CA ALA A 39 22.35 -3.74 6.37
C ALA A 39 21.35 -3.82 5.21
N ARG A 40 20.99 -5.04 4.79
CA ARG A 40 19.96 -5.27 3.75
C ARG A 40 18.59 -4.77 4.19
N LEU A 41 18.18 -5.08 5.42
CA LEU A 41 16.92 -4.59 5.99
C LEU A 41 16.87 -3.06 6.02
N ALA A 42 17.92 -2.40 6.51
CA ALA A 42 17.96 -0.95 6.63
C ALA A 42 17.92 -0.26 5.26
N LEU A 43 18.68 -0.75 4.27
CA LEU A 43 18.61 -0.24 2.90
C LEU A 43 17.25 -0.53 2.26
N GLY A 44 16.67 -1.72 2.52
CA GLY A 44 15.35 -2.10 2.03
C GLY A 44 14.24 -1.17 2.53
N ASP A 45 14.21 -0.92 3.84
CA ASP A 45 13.28 0.03 4.47
C ASP A 45 13.46 1.45 3.93
N TRP A 46 14.71 1.89 3.77
CA TRP A 46 15.03 3.20 3.19
C TRP A 46 14.47 3.35 1.77
N LEU A 47 14.80 2.41 0.87
CA LEU A 47 14.37 2.46 -0.52
C LEU A 47 12.84 2.36 -0.64
N ALA A 48 12.21 1.49 0.16
CA ALA A 48 10.75 1.39 0.25
C ALA A 48 10.11 2.72 0.66
N SER A 49 10.63 3.39 1.70
CA SER A 49 10.11 4.68 2.17
C SER A 49 10.21 5.80 1.13
N ARG A 50 11.10 5.65 0.14
CA ARG A 50 11.31 6.58 -0.98
C ARG A 50 10.53 6.20 -2.24
N GLY A 51 9.64 5.22 -2.15
CA GLY A 51 8.81 4.75 -3.27
C GLY A 51 9.51 3.75 -4.20
N GLN A 52 10.75 3.34 -3.90
CA GLN A 52 11.45 2.29 -4.66
C GLN A 52 11.01 0.90 -4.18
N LEU A 53 9.71 0.61 -4.31
CA LEU A 53 9.04 -0.52 -3.67
C LEU A 53 9.64 -1.88 -4.04
N ARG A 54 9.93 -2.10 -5.33
CA ARG A 54 10.51 -3.38 -5.82
C ARG A 54 11.89 -3.62 -5.24
N SER A 55 12.77 -2.62 -5.31
CA SER A 55 14.13 -2.70 -4.76
C SER A 55 14.09 -2.92 -3.25
N GLY A 56 13.21 -2.21 -2.54
CA GLY A 56 12.97 -2.39 -1.11
C GLY A 56 12.53 -3.82 -0.76
N ALA A 57 11.56 -4.37 -1.50
CA ALA A 57 11.06 -5.73 -1.27
C ALA A 57 12.15 -6.79 -1.48
N VAL A 58 12.96 -6.67 -2.53
CA VAL A 58 14.08 -7.60 -2.79
C VAL A 58 15.08 -7.60 -1.63
N LEU A 59 15.47 -6.42 -1.15
CA LEU A 59 16.43 -6.30 -0.05
C LEU A 59 15.87 -6.86 1.28
N LEU A 60 14.57 -6.73 1.51
CA LEU A 60 13.91 -7.32 2.68
C LEU A 60 13.85 -8.85 2.59
N GLU A 61 13.56 -9.40 1.41
CA GLU A 61 13.65 -10.86 1.17
C GLU A 61 15.07 -11.38 1.38
N GLU A 62 16.08 -10.68 0.87
CA GLU A 62 17.48 -11.04 1.12
C GLU A 62 17.85 -10.93 2.60
N ALA A 63 17.38 -9.91 3.31
CA ALA A 63 17.57 -9.79 4.75
C ALA A 63 17.02 -11.02 5.48
N ARG A 64 15.83 -11.50 5.12
CA ARG A 64 15.25 -12.75 5.64
C ARG A 64 16.13 -13.96 5.31
N LEU A 65 16.58 -14.08 4.06
CA LEU A 65 17.47 -15.17 3.63
C LEU A 65 18.82 -15.16 4.40
N PHE A 66 19.27 -14.00 4.85
CA PHE A 66 20.50 -13.84 5.64
C PHE A 66 20.28 -13.86 7.16
N GLY A 67 19.08 -14.22 7.62
CA GLY A 67 18.81 -14.49 9.03
C GLY A 67 18.13 -13.35 9.81
N ALA A 68 17.56 -12.34 9.13
CA ALA A 68 16.61 -11.45 9.79
C ALA A 68 15.34 -12.20 10.23
N ASP A 69 14.69 -11.71 11.28
CA ASP A 69 13.44 -12.30 11.79
C ASP A 69 12.35 -12.34 10.71
N ALA A 70 11.86 -13.55 10.42
CA ALA A 70 10.92 -13.79 9.34
C ALA A 70 9.57 -13.09 9.56
N SER A 71 9.08 -13.03 10.81
CA SER A 71 7.80 -12.39 11.14
C SER A 71 7.89 -10.87 10.97
N VAL A 72 9.00 -10.28 11.40
CA VAL A 72 9.27 -8.86 11.24
C VAL A 72 9.39 -8.49 9.74
N ILE A 73 10.10 -9.30 8.95
CA ILE A 73 10.21 -9.08 7.50
C ILE A 73 8.85 -9.27 6.81
N ALA A 74 8.08 -10.30 7.18
CA ALA A 74 6.77 -10.55 6.60
C ALA A 74 5.79 -9.39 6.86
N GLY A 75 5.84 -8.77 8.05
CA GLY A 75 5.08 -7.55 8.36
C GLY A 75 5.38 -6.39 7.40
N ARG A 76 6.66 -6.16 7.08
CA ARG A 76 7.07 -5.13 6.11
C ARG A 76 6.69 -5.48 4.67
N LEU A 77 6.99 -6.71 4.25
CA LEU A 77 6.72 -7.20 2.91
C LEU A 77 5.23 -7.25 2.58
N ARG A 78 4.38 -7.49 3.59
CA ARG A 78 2.91 -7.43 3.44
C ARG A 78 2.49 -6.15 2.71
N HIS A 79 2.88 -4.99 3.22
CA HIS A 79 2.48 -3.70 2.66
C HIS A 79 3.12 -3.45 1.29
N LEU A 80 4.38 -3.84 1.11
CA LEU A 80 5.07 -3.68 -0.18
C LEU A 80 4.45 -4.52 -1.28
N TYR A 81 4.17 -5.80 -1.04
CA TYR A 81 3.52 -6.66 -2.00
C TYR A 81 2.08 -6.23 -2.27
N PHE A 82 1.37 -5.71 -1.26
CA PHE A 82 0.06 -5.10 -1.47
C PHE A 82 0.13 -3.90 -2.43
N TRP A 83 1.02 -2.94 -2.21
CA TRP A 83 1.18 -1.76 -3.08
C TRP A 83 1.69 -2.10 -4.47
N LEU A 84 2.56 -3.11 -4.58
CA LEU A 84 3.03 -3.63 -5.87
C LEU A 84 1.95 -4.42 -6.62
N ARG A 85 0.83 -4.74 -5.95
CA ARG A 85 -0.19 -5.68 -6.43
C ARG A 85 0.38 -7.06 -6.77
N ASP A 86 1.46 -7.45 -6.08
CA ASP A 86 2.06 -8.77 -6.19
C ASP A 86 1.36 -9.75 -5.25
N TRP A 87 0.15 -10.12 -5.63
CA TRP A 87 -0.73 -10.98 -4.85
C TRP A 87 -0.15 -12.38 -4.67
N SER A 88 0.64 -12.87 -5.64
CA SER A 88 1.28 -14.18 -5.58
C SER A 88 2.35 -14.21 -4.49
N SER A 89 3.23 -13.21 -4.45
CA SER A 89 4.24 -13.10 -3.39
C SER A 89 3.60 -12.85 -2.04
N LEU A 90 2.54 -12.03 -1.96
CA LEU A 90 1.79 -11.79 -0.73
C LEU A 90 1.14 -13.07 -0.18
N ALA A 91 0.58 -13.92 -1.05
CA ALA A 91 0.00 -15.22 -0.66
C ALA A 91 1.05 -16.19 -0.12
N ALA A 92 2.27 -16.13 -0.66
CA ALA A 92 3.36 -17.04 -0.38
C ALA A 92 4.26 -16.60 0.79
N LEU A 93 3.95 -15.50 1.47
CA LEU A 93 4.77 -14.96 2.56
C LEU A 93 5.04 -16.00 3.67
N PRO A 94 6.31 -16.33 3.95
CA PRO A 94 6.67 -17.09 5.15
C PRO A 94 6.27 -16.29 6.40
N ALA A 95 5.78 -16.97 7.43
CA ALA A 95 5.28 -16.31 8.65
C ALA A 95 4.26 -15.19 8.35
N SER A 96 3.37 -15.45 7.37
CA SER A 96 2.41 -14.46 6.87
C SER A 96 1.63 -13.77 8.01
N PRO A 97 1.66 -12.43 8.08
CA PRO A 97 0.90 -11.64 9.05
C PRO A 97 -0.59 -11.50 8.66
N LEU A 98 -1.02 -12.18 7.59
CA LEU A 98 -2.39 -12.11 7.09
C LEU A 98 -3.33 -12.97 7.94
N THR A 99 -4.49 -12.43 8.24
CA THR A 99 -5.64 -13.15 8.77
C THR A 99 -6.18 -14.17 7.75
N THR A 100 -7.02 -15.09 8.20
CA THR A 100 -7.65 -16.10 7.33
C THR A 100 -8.42 -15.47 6.16
N ASP A 101 -9.16 -14.40 6.44
CA ASP A 101 -9.99 -13.71 5.44
C ASP A 101 -9.13 -12.97 4.42
N GLU A 102 -8.03 -12.35 4.86
CA GLU A 102 -7.05 -11.72 3.98
C GLU A 102 -6.36 -12.75 3.08
N LYS A 103 -6.02 -13.94 3.60
CA LYS A 103 -5.44 -15.02 2.80
C LYS A 103 -6.39 -15.50 1.71
N ALA A 104 -7.67 -15.68 2.04
CA ALA A 104 -8.68 -16.07 1.06
C ALA A 104 -8.81 -15.01 -0.05
N ARG A 105 -8.89 -13.73 0.32
CA ARG A 105 -8.92 -12.61 -0.62
C ARG A 105 -7.70 -12.59 -1.54
N VAL A 106 -6.50 -12.66 -0.96
CA VAL A 106 -5.24 -12.62 -1.71
C VAL A 106 -5.11 -13.81 -2.66
N ALA A 107 -5.56 -15.00 -2.27
CA ALA A 107 -5.55 -16.18 -3.14
C ALA A 107 -6.41 -15.98 -4.40
N VAL A 108 -7.59 -15.33 -4.26
CA VAL A 108 -8.43 -14.99 -5.42
C VAL A 108 -7.77 -13.93 -6.29
N LEU A 109 -7.16 -12.90 -5.68
CA LEU A 109 -6.46 -11.85 -6.42
C LEU A 109 -5.22 -12.38 -7.17
N ALA A 110 -4.50 -13.36 -6.62
CA ALA A 110 -3.36 -14.01 -7.28
C ALA A 110 -3.76 -14.78 -8.54
N GLN A 111 -4.97 -15.33 -8.59
CA GLN A 111 -5.48 -16.06 -9.75
C GLN A 111 -6.04 -15.15 -10.85
N ARG A 112 -6.30 -13.87 -10.54
CA ARG A 112 -7.01 -12.97 -11.45
C ARG A 112 -6.15 -11.75 -11.75
N ALA A 113 -5.79 -11.56 -13.01
CA ALA A 113 -5.05 -10.38 -13.45
C ALA A 113 -5.72 -9.09 -12.96
N ALA A 114 -4.91 -8.16 -12.44
CA ALA A 114 -5.36 -6.82 -12.10
C ALA A 114 -5.73 -6.11 -13.40
N THR A 115 -7.00 -5.73 -13.53
CA THR A 115 -7.50 -4.92 -14.64
C THR A 115 -7.62 -3.49 -14.14
N HIS A 116 -6.75 -2.62 -14.63
CA HIS A 116 -6.88 -1.17 -14.50
C HIS A 116 -6.86 -0.57 -15.90
N SER A 117 -7.80 0.32 -16.17
CA SER A 117 -7.88 1.12 -17.38
C SER A 117 -8.11 2.57 -16.99
N GLY A 118 -7.55 3.51 -17.75
CA GLY A 118 -7.62 4.94 -17.50
C GLY A 118 -6.26 5.53 -17.14
N ALA A 119 -6.26 6.81 -16.77
CA ALA A 119 -5.04 7.52 -16.43
C ALA A 119 -4.36 6.94 -15.18
N ASP A 120 -3.03 7.04 -15.12
CA ASP A 120 -2.26 6.67 -13.92
C ASP A 120 -2.55 7.61 -12.74
N SER A 121 -3.09 8.81 -13.02
CA SER A 121 -3.49 9.81 -12.04
C SER A 121 -4.77 10.51 -12.49
N THR A 122 -5.65 10.80 -11.54
CA THR A 122 -6.87 11.58 -11.76
C THR A 122 -7.10 12.54 -10.60
N VAL A 123 -7.84 13.62 -10.86
CA VAL A 123 -8.34 14.52 -9.81
C VAL A 123 -9.76 14.07 -9.45
N VAL A 124 -10.04 13.96 -8.15
CA VAL A 124 -11.37 13.59 -7.67
C VAL A 124 -11.86 14.60 -6.62
N PRO A 125 -13.17 14.83 -6.52
CA PRO A 125 -13.74 15.57 -5.40
C PRO A 125 -13.37 14.88 -4.08
N PHE A 126 -12.83 15.65 -3.14
CA PHE A 126 -12.49 15.18 -1.80
C PHE A 126 -13.30 15.95 -0.77
N ALA A 127 -14.05 15.23 0.06
CA ALA A 127 -14.79 15.80 1.18
C ALA A 127 -14.11 15.36 2.49
N PRO A 128 -13.48 16.27 3.25
CA PRO A 128 -12.85 15.92 4.52
C PRO A 128 -13.90 15.46 5.54
N LEU A 129 -13.49 14.56 6.44
CA LEU A 129 -14.29 14.12 7.58
C LEU A 129 -13.58 14.55 8.86
N GLU A 130 -14.34 15.02 9.85
CA GLU A 130 -13.77 15.54 11.10
C GLU A 130 -13.36 14.44 12.08
N VAL A 131 -13.91 13.23 11.95
CA VAL A 131 -13.67 12.11 12.87
C VAL A 131 -13.57 10.81 12.07
N GLY A 132 -12.57 9.99 12.40
CA GLY A 132 -12.38 8.66 11.80
C GLY A 132 -11.46 8.72 10.57
N ALA A 133 -12.06 8.63 9.39
CA ALA A 133 -11.33 8.66 8.12
C ALA A 133 -10.80 10.07 7.79
N LEU A 134 -9.78 10.15 6.91
CA LEU A 134 -9.23 11.43 6.44
C LEU A 134 -10.27 12.23 5.62
N GLY A 135 -11.15 11.51 4.92
CA GLY A 135 -12.21 12.07 4.11
C GLY A 135 -12.84 11.01 3.23
N ARG A 136 -13.64 11.45 2.26
CA ARG A 136 -14.33 10.59 1.31
C ARG A 136 -14.23 11.13 -0.11
N ILE A 137 -14.23 10.20 -1.05
CA ILE A 137 -14.21 10.44 -2.49
C ILE A 137 -15.40 9.72 -3.14
N PRO A 138 -15.96 10.24 -4.26
CA PRO A 138 -16.98 9.52 -4.99
C PRO A 138 -16.36 8.34 -5.72
N VAL A 139 -17.05 7.21 -5.69
CA VAL A 139 -16.65 5.96 -6.34
C VAL A 139 -17.85 5.42 -7.11
N VAL A 140 -17.63 5.02 -8.36
CA VAL A 140 -18.66 4.42 -9.20
C VAL A 140 -18.62 2.90 -9.04
N LEU A 141 -19.75 2.29 -8.72
CA LEU A 141 -19.95 0.85 -8.58
C LEU A 141 -21.13 0.43 -9.46
N GLY A 142 -20.84 -0.16 -10.62
CA GLY A 142 -21.89 -0.45 -11.61
C GLY A 142 -22.56 0.84 -12.09
N ALA A 143 -23.85 1.00 -11.82
CA ALA A 143 -24.62 2.20 -12.16
C ALA A 143 -24.67 3.25 -11.03
N ASP A 144 -24.23 2.88 -9.83
CA ASP A 144 -24.38 3.71 -8.63
C ASP A 144 -23.09 4.49 -8.34
N THR A 145 -23.24 5.71 -7.81
CA THR A 145 -22.14 6.46 -7.22
C THR A 145 -22.27 6.43 -5.70
N VAL A 146 -21.26 5.89 -5.03
CA VAL A 146 -21.19 5.80 -3.57
C VAL A 146 -20.02 6.63 -3.04
N TRP A 147 -20.02 6.89 -1.74
CA TRP A 147 -18.87 7.49 -1.06
C TRP A 147 -17.91 6.39 -0.59
N GLY A 148 -16.66 6.46 -1.03
CA GLY A 148 -15.56 5.69 -0.46
C GLY A 148 -14.77 6.54 0.52
N GLU A 149 -14.58 6.06 1.74
CA GLU A 149 -13.79 6.71 2.78
C GLU A 149 -12.31 6.31 2.68
N VAL A 150 -11.44 7.29 2.89
CA VAL A 150 -9.99 7.14 2.95
C VAL A 150 -9.58 7.01 4.42
N ASP A 151 -9.52 5.77 4.90
CA ASP A 151 -9.10 5.46 6.27
C ASP A 151 -7.60 5.06 6.29
N PRO A 152 -6.74 5.76 7.04
CA PRO A 152 -5.31 5.47 7.08
C PRO A 152 -4.98 4.13 7.77
N VAL A 153 -5.93 3.50 8.47
CA VAL A 153 -5.72 2.18 9.10
C VAL A 153 -6.17 1.01 8.23
N GLU A 154 -6.77 1.27 7.07
CA GLU A 154 -7.29 0.23 6.16
C GLU A 154 -6.49 0.15 4.86
N GLU A 155 -6.27 -1.07 4.36
CA GLU A 155 -5.67 -1.31 3.06
C GLU A 155 -6.74 -1.24 1.95
N GLY A 156 -6.96 -0.05 1.39
CA GLY A 156 -7.93 0.21 0.32
C GLY A 156 -8.91 1.32 0.68
N LEU A 157 -10.04 1.40 -0.04
CA LEU A 157 -11.14 2.29 0.31
C LEU A 157 -12.14 1.60 1.23
N VAL A 158 -12.66 2.33 2.21
CA VAL A 158 -13.77 1.85 3.03
C VAL A 158 -15.08 2.24 2.36
N LEU A 159 -15.98 1.28 2.13
CA LEU A 159 -17.30 1.53 1.54
C LEU A 159 -18.38 1.39 2.62
N PRO A 160 -18.76 2.50 3.30
CA PRO A 160 -19.78 2.47 4.34
C PRO A 160 -21.14 2.11 3.76
N GLY A 161 -21.85 1.18 4.42
CA GLY A 161 -23.23 0.82 4.06
C GLY A 161 -23.37 -0.08 2.84
N LEU A 162 -22.25 -0.53 2.24
CA LEU A 162 -22.30 -1.51 1.15
C LEU A 162 -22.48 -2.93 1.73
N GLY A 163 -23.74 -3.38 1.77
CA GLY A 163 -24.09 -4.70 2.30
C GLY A 163 -23.61 -5.87 1.42
N ARG A 164 -23.51 -7.07 2.03
CA ARG A 164 -23.37 -8.34 1.30
C ARG A 164 -24.59 -8.52 0.39
N GLY A 165 -24.43 -8.34 -0.92
CA GLY A 165 -25.54 -8.61 -1.84
C GLY A 165 -25.57 -7.82 -3.13
N ALA A 166 -24.73 -6.79 -3.30
CA ALA A 166 -24.76 -5.98 -4.52
C ALA A 166 -24.32 -6.74 -5.80
N GLY A 167 -23.87 -8.00 -5.73
CA GLY A 167 -23.32 -8.75 -6.87
C GLY A 167 -21.99 -8.20 -7.43
N LEU A 168 -21.65 -6.96 -7.07
CA LEU A 168 -20.47 -6.22 -7.50
C LEU A 168 -19.25 -6.45 -6.59
N VAL A 169 -19.46 -6.93 -5.37
CA VAL A 169 -18.41 -7.15 -4.37
C VAL A 169 -18.36 -8.61 -3.92
N GLU A 170 -17.19 -9.21 -4.08
CA GLU A 170 -16.87 -10.50 -3.49
C GLU A 170 -16.36 -10.26 -2.07
N VAL A 171 -17.11 -10.74 -1.06
CA VAL A 171 -16.83 -10.48 0.36
C VAL A 171 -16.13 -11.66 1.00
N TYR A 172 -15.10 -11.38 1.79
CA TYR A 172 -14.32 -12.34 2.56
C TYR A 172 -14.51 -12.02 4.06
N GLY A 173 -14.78 -13.06 4.86
CA GLY A 173 -14.99 -12.97 6.30
C GLY A 173 -16.45 -13.00 6.76
N ALA A 174 -16.66 -13.02 8.09
CA ALA A 174 -17.96 -13.28 8.72
C ALA A 174 -18.59 -12.06 9.43
N ALA A 175 -17.84 -11.00 9.72
CA ALA A 175 -18.35 -9.89 10.53
C ALA A 175 -19.09 -8.81 9.71
N PRO A 176 -20.13 -8.15 10.27
CA PRO A 176 -20.84 -7.05 9.64
C PRO A 176 -20.05 -5.71 9.63
N ARG A 177 -18.96 -5.60 10.41
CA ARG A 177 -17.99 -4.49 10.38
C ARG A 177 -16.61 -5.06 10.16
N GLY A 178 -15.84 -4.47 9.25
CA GLY A 178 -14.47 -4.91 8.95
C GLY A 178 -14.39 -6.14 8.05
N ALA A 179 -15.48 -6.49 7.34
CA ALA A 179 -15.37 -7.45 6.26
C ALA A 179 -14.54 -6.85 5.13
N ILE A 180 -13.74 -7.66 4.48
CA ILE A 180 -12.87 -7.22 3.40
C ILE A 180 -13.39 -7.76 2.09
N GLY A 181 -13.46 -6.88 1.10
CA GLY A 181 -14.09 -7.16 -0.17
C GLY A 181 -13.17 -6.89 -1.36
N VAL A 182 -13.53 -7.48 -2.48
CA VAL A 182 -12.97 -7.15 -3.79
C VAL A 182 -14.11 -6.70 -4.68
N VAL A 183 -14.08 -5.42 -5.07
CA VAL A 183 -14.98 -4.87 -6.08
C VAL A 183 -14.46 -5.28 -7.44
N ARG A 184 -15.29 -5.94 -8.25
CA ARG A 184 -14.86 -6.42 -9.59
C ARG A 184 -14.53 -5.28 -10.55
N GLU A 185 -15.33 -4.23 -10.50
CA GLU A 185 -15.22 -3.05 -11.35
C GLU A 185 -15.63 -1.83 -10.53
N MET A 186 -14.68 -0.92 -10.35
CA MET A 186 -14.80 0.28 -9.54
C MET A 186 -14.25 1.46 -10.34
N GLY A 187 -15.05 2.50 -10.50
CA GLY A 187 -14.66 3.76 -11.13
C GLY A 187 -14.21 4.79 -10.10
N VAL A 188 -13.07 5.44 -10.34
CA VAL A 188 -12.59 6.59 -9.55
C VAL A 188 -12.07 7.64 -10.54
N GLY A 189 -12.74 8.79 -10.61
CA GLY A 189 -12.50 9.77 -11.67
C GLY A 189 -12.67 9.11 -13.05
N ASP A 190 -11.64 9.21 -13.88
CA ASP A 190 -11.63 8.60 -15.23
C ASP A 190 -11.07 7.16 -15.25
N GLY A 191 -10.66 6.63 -14.09
CA GLY A 191 -10.08 5.28 -13.97
C GLY A 191 -11.13 4.24 -13.62
N ILE A 192 -11.03 3.06 -14.23
CA ILE A 192 -11.88 1.89 -13.92
C ILE A 192 -10.99 0.69 -13.65
N GLY A 193 -11.24 0.00 -12.54
CA GLY A 193 -10.50 -1.22 -12.26
C GLY A 193 -11.05 -2.05 -11.11
N ARG A 194 -10.37 -3.17 -10.85
CA ARG A 194 -10.64 -3.99 -9.67
C ARG A 194 -9.97 -3.38 -8.44
N ALA A 195 -10.70 -3.30 -7.34
CA ALA A 195 -10.20 -2.69 -6.11
C ALA A 195 -10.45 -3.56 -4.88
N VAL A 196 -9.49 -3.49 -3.95
CA VAL A 196 -9.65 -4.00 -2.59
C VAL A 196 -10.38 -2.94 -1.78
N VAL A 197 -11.40 -3.35 -1.04
CA VAL A 197 -12.19 -2.47 -0.18
C VAL A 197 -12.39 -3.08 1.20
N ALA A 198 -12.57 -2.24 2.20
CA ALA A 198 -13.14 -2.63 3.48
C ALA A 198 -14.63 -2.27 3.51
N LEU A 199 -15.42 -3.08 4.19
CA LEU A 199 -16.87 -2.91 4.34
C LEU A 199 -17.18 -2.60 5.80
N ARG A 200 -17.88 -1.49 6.02
CA ARG A 200 -18.24 -1.01 7.36
C ARG A 200 -19.69 -0.53 7.45
#